data_AF-A0AAV2S0W2-F1
#
_entry.id   AF-A0AAV2S0W2-F1
#
_cell.length_a   1.000
_cell.length_b   1.000
_cell.length_c   1.000
_cell.angle_alpha   90.00
_cell.angle_beta   90.00
_cell.angle_gamma   90.00
#
_symmetry.space_group_name_H-M   'P 1'
#
loop_
_entity.id
_entity.type
_entity.pdbx_description
1 polymer ?
#
loop_
_entity_poly.entity_id
_entity_poly.type
_entity_poly.pdbx_seq_one_letter_code
_entity_poly.pdbx_strand_id
1 'polypeptide(L)'
;GPEIETVDPVEAKEHYYRLWDQFMLHSRDHGDVNETRSHKLLMCFREFVEMAYDVNHDPTACPVKFDSVSCWPETPAGTTRAIPCFEEFNGIYYNSPENATLYCDSNGTWDSLSDYSLCLNGVHPTDSNFNSTVGMTRTIYFVSYSLSLAAVTIAIAIFITFKDLRCLRNNIHTNLLFTYLFHN
;
A
#
# COMPACT_ATOMS: atom_id res chain seq x y z
N GLY A 1 -21.87 -27.00 37.36
CA GLY A 1 -21.12 -26.74 36.12
C GLY A 1 -21.26 -25.28 35.80
N PRO A 2 -20.21 -24.58 35.34
CA PRO A 2 -20.37 -23.19 34.96
C PRO A 2 -21.13 -23.12 33.64
N GLU A 3 -22.11 -22.24 33.63
CA GLU A 3 -22.92 -21.87 32.48
C GLU A 3 -21.99 -21.15 31.49
N ILE A 4 -21.81 -21.73 30.30
CA ILE A 4 -21.08 -21.06 29.21
C ILE A 4 -22.03 -19.99 28.69
N GLU A 5 -21.88 -18.75 29.16
CA GLU A 5 -22.55 -17.59 28.57
C GLU A 5 -22.18 -17.53 27.09
N THR A 6 -23.17 -17.78 26.23
CA THR A 6 -23.04 -17.60 24.78
C THR A 6 -22.99 -16.11 24.51
N VAL A 7 -21.79 -15.59 24.20
CA VAL A 7 -21.59 -14.19 23.77
C VAL A 7 -22.53 -13.88 22.59
N ASP A 8 -23.22 -12.74 22.65
CA ASP A 8 -24.14 -12.30 21.59
C ASP A 8 -23.36 -12.11 20.26
N PRO A 9 -23.79 -12.73 19.14
CA PRO A 9 -23.15 -12.59 17.84
C PRO A 9 -23.00 -11.13 17.35
N VAL A 10 -23.92 -10.24 17.74
CA VAL A 10 -23.88 -8.82 17.37
C VAL A 10 -22.77 -8.10 18.12
N GLU A 11 -22.67 -8.33 19.43
CA GLU A 11 -21.65 -7.74 20.29
C GLU A 11 -20.23 -8.22 19.90
N ALA A 12 -20.09 -9.50 19.58
CA ALA A 12 -18.84 -10.07 19.07
C ALA A 12 -18.38 -9.39 17.77
N LYS A 13 -19.32 -9.08 16.87
CA LYS A 13 -19.03 -8.41 15.60
C LYS A 13 -18.60 -6.95 15.81
N GLU A 14 -19.27 -6.21 16.68
CA GLU A 14 -18.87 -4.84 17.02
C GLU A 14 -17.51 -4.78 17.71
N HIS A 15 -17.21 -5.76 18.57
CA HIS A 15 -15.90 -5.86 19.20
C HIS A 15 -14.79 -6.09 18.17
N TYR A 16 -15.02 -7.00 17.21
CA TYR A 16 -14.07 -7.27 16.13
C TYR A 16 -13.75 -6.02 15.30
N TYR A 17 -14.76 -5.22 14.93
CA TYR A 17 -14.53 -3.98 14.18
C TYR A 17 -13.77 -2.92 15.00
N ARG A 18 -14.03 -2.82 16.31
CA ARG A 18 -13.27 -1.92 17.18
C ARG A 18 -11.79 -2.28 17.24
N LEU A 19 -11.46 -3.57 17.32
CA LEU A 19 -10.08 -4.04 17.25
C LEU A 19 -9.45 -3.72 15.89
N TRP A 20 -10.21 -3.89 14.80
CA TRP A 20 -9.76 -3.52 13.46
C TRP A 20 -9.38 -2.04 13.37
N ASP A 21 -10.24 -1.15 13.86
CA ASP A 21 -9.97 0.28 13.84
C ASP A 21 -8.71 0.63 14.65
N GLN A 22 -8.52 0.02 15.82
CA GLN A 22 -7.32 0.19 16.64
C GLN A 22 -6.05 -0.27 15.93
N PHE A 23 -6.09 -1.45 15.31
CA PHE A 23 -4.98 -1.97 14.52
C PHE A 23 -4.61 -1.04 13.36
N MET A 24 -5.61 -0.47 12.69
CA MET A 24 -5.42 0.44 11.56
C MET A 24 -4.90 1.82 11.97
N LEU A 25 -4.99 2.24 13.24
CA LEU A 25 -4.38 3.49 13.72
C LEU A 25 -2.85 3.45 13.66
N HIS A 26 -2.27 2.28 13.89
CA HIS A 26 -0.82 2.09 13.91
C HIS A 26 -0.30 1.52 12.59
N SER A 27 -1.19 0.93 11.79
CA SER A 27 -0.86 0.29 10.53
C SER A 27 -0.98 1.23 9.34
N ARG A 28 -0.19 0.97 8.30
CA ARG A 28 -0.21 1.71 7.04
C ARG A 28 -0.69 0.79 5.93
N ASP A 29 -1.76 1.18 5.26
CA ASP A 29 -2.20 0.55 4.02
C ASP A 29 -2.19 1.59 2.88
N HIS A 30 -1.59 1.22 1.76
CA HIS A 30 -1.41 2.11 0.61
C HIS A 30 -2.59 2.07 -0.38
N GLY A 31 -3.68 1.38 -0.06
CA GLY A 31 -4.94 1.36 -0.82
C GLY A 31 -4.87 0.66 -2.19
N ASP A 32 -3.67 0.41 -2.71
CA ASP A 32 -3.41 -0.43 -3.88
C ASP A 32 -3.33 -1.89 -3.42
N VAL A 33 -4.49 -2.47 -3.18
CA VAL A 33 -4.64 -3.79 -2.55
C VAL A 33 -4.47 -4.88 -3.61
N ASN A 34 -3.34 -5.60 -3.59
CA ASN A 34 -3.21 -6.89 -4.27
C ASN A 34 -3.65 -8.03 -3.34
N GLU A 35 -4.06 -9.17 -3.91
CA GLU A 35 -4.60 -10.31 -3.15
C GLU A 35 -3.63 -10.81 -2.06
N THR A 36 -2.33 -10.81 -2.36
CA THR A 36 -1.26 -11.20 -1.43
C THR A 36 -1.13 -10.26 -0.23
N ARG A 37 -1.21 -8.94 -0.44
CA ARG A 37 -1.13 -7.92 0.61
C ARG A 37 -2.36 -7.98 1.52
N SER A 38 -3.55 -8.22 0.96
CA SER A 38 -4.76 -8.48 1.75
C SER A 38 -4.58 -9.64 2.72
N HIS A 39 -4.00 -10.74 2.24
CA HIS A 39 -3.80 -11.91 3.07
C HIS A 39 -2.80 -11.65 4.21
N LYS A 40 -1.66 -10.99 3.91
CA LYS A 40 -0.66 -10.60 4.92
C LYS A 40 -1.24 -9.64 5.96
N LEU A 41 -2.03 -8.66 5.52
CA LEU A 41 -2.72 -7.71 6.41
C LEU A 41 -3.65 -8.44 7.39
N LEU A 42 -4.48 -9.37 6.88
CA LEU A 42 -5.41 -10.15 7.71
C LEU A 42 -4.68 -11.07 8.69
N MET A 43 -3.58 -11.69 8.27
CA MET A 43 -2.74 -12.49 9.18
C MET A 43 -2.13 -11.63 10.29
N CYS A 44 -1.64 -10.44 9.95
CA CYS A 44 -1.11 -9.51 10.95
C CYS A 44 -2.19 -9.00 11.90
N PHE A 45 -3.39 -8.75 11.38
CA PHE A 45 -4.52 -8.39 12.23
C PHE A 45 -4.89 -9.50 13.21
N ARG A 46 -4.79 -10.78 12.80
CA ARG A 46 -4.98 -11.91 13.71
C ARG A 46 -3.96 -11.88 14.86
N GLU A 47 -2.69 -11.60 14.58
CA GLU A 47 -1.65 -11.46 15.61
C GLU A 47 -1.96 -10.29 16.56
N PHE A 48 -2.46 -9.17 16.05
CA PHE A 48 -2.92 -8.05 16.88
C PHE A 48 -4.08 -8.45 17.80
N VAL A 49 -5.05 -9.22 17.28
CA VAL A 49 -6.17 -9.72 18.08
C VAL A 49 -5.68 -10.65 19.18
N GLU A 50 -4.74 -11.56 18.87
CA GLU A 50 -4.13 -12.45 19.87
C GLU A 50 -3.43 -11.67 20.98
N MET A 51 -2.65 -10.64 20.63
CA MET A 51 -2.03 -9.71 21.58
C MET A 51 -3.09 -8.99 22.44
N ALA A 52 -4.16 -8.48 21.84
CA ALA A 52 -5.20 -7.74 22.54
C ALA A 52 -5.98 -8.59 23.57
N TYR A 53 -6.01 -9.92 23.40
CA TYR A 53 -6.59 -10.86 24.34
C TYR A 53 -5.60 -11.43 25.36
N ASP A 54 -4.29 -11.17 25.23
CA ASP A 54 -3.31 -11.60 26.22
C ASP A 54 -3.36 -10.71 27.46
N VAL A 55 -3.65 -11.33 28.60
CA VAL A 55 -3.72 -10.66 29.91
C VAL A 55 -2.33 -10.21 30.39
N ASN A 56 -1.26 -10.79 29.85
CA ASN A 56 0.12 -10.47 30.19
C ASN A 56 0.77 -9.45 29.22
N HIS A 57 0.00 -8.93 28.26
CA HIS A 57 0.46 -7.90 27.33
C HIS A 57 0.97 -6.66 28.08
N ASP A 58 2.08 -6.09 27.63
CA ASP A 58 2.64 -4.87 28.22
C ASP A 58 1.97 -3.64 27.58
N PRO A 59 1.14 -2.87 28.31
CA PRO A 59 0.45 -1.71 27.76
C PRO A 59 1.39 -0.56 27.38
N THR A 60 2.68 -0.64 27.75
CA THR A 60 3.70 0.33 27.36
C THR A 60 4.47 -0.10 26.11
N ALA A 61 4.35 -1.36 25.68
CA ALA A 61 4.95 -1.85 24.46
C ALA A 61 4.28 -1.26 23.22
N CYS A 62 5.01 -1.23 22.11
CA CYS A 62 4.40 -0.93 20.82
C CYS A 62 3.52 -2.11 20.38
N PRO A 63 2.28 -1.85 19.96
CA PRO A 63 1.34 -2.89 19.57
C PRO A 63 1.74 -3.55 18.25
N VAL A 64 1.14 -4.69 17.92
CA VAL A 64 1.31 -5.29 16.58
C VAL A 64 0.91 -4.28 15.49
N LYS A 65 1.75 -4.12 14.46
CA LYS A 65 1.58 -3.14 13.38
C LYS A 65 1.85 -3.76 12.02
N PHE A 66 1.07 -3.41 11.01
CA PHE A 66 1.38 -3.69 9.62
C PHE A 66 1.86 -2.43 8.90
N ASP A 67 3.02 -2.46 8.26
CA ASP A 67 3.61 -1.26 7.63
C ASP A 67 3.44 -1.21 6.11
N SER A 68 2.51 -2.00 5.55
CA SER A 68 2.29 -2.28 4.12
C SER A 68 3.20 -3.35 3.50
N VAL A 69 4.22 -3.80 4.23
CA VAL A 69 5.20 -4.79 3.77
C VAL A 69 5.24 -6.02 4.69
N SER A 70 5.46 -5.81 5.99
CA SER A 70 5.59 -6.86 6.99
C SER A 70 4.71 -6.61 8.22
N CYS A 71 4.45 -7.69 8.94
CA CYS A 71 3.86 -7.61 10.27
C CYS A 71 4.95 -7.42 11.31
N TRP A 72 4.82 -6.37 12.10
CA TRP A 72 5.71 -6.04 13.21
C TRP A 72 5.04 -6.51 14.50
N PRO A 73 5.59 -7.53 15.17
CA PRO A 73 5.05 -8.04 16.42
C PRO A 73 5.26 -7.06 17.59
N GLU A 74 4.49 -7.26 18.66
CA GLU A 74 4.60 -6.49 19.89
C GLU A 74 6.05 -6.39 20.37
N THR A 75 6.48 -5.16 20.69
CA THR A 75 7.87 -4.87 21.04
C THR A 75 7.97 -3.91 22.22
N PRO A 76 8.79 -4.20 23.24
CA PRO A 76 8.94 -3.33 24.41
C PRO A 76 9.38 -1.90 24.06
N ALA A 77 8.91 -0.93 24.84
CA ALA A 77 9.26 0.48 24.69
C ALA A 77 10.78 0.72 24.76
N GLY A 78 11.28 1.58 23.88
CA GLY A 78 12.70 1.94 23.82
C GLY A 78 13.60 0.86 23.23
N THR A 79 13.05 -0.11 22.49
CA THR A 79 13.81 -1.19 21.87
C THR A 79 13.60 -1.27 20.37
N THR A 80 14.58 -1.82 19.65
CA THR A 80 14.51 -2.06 18.21
C THR A 80 14.06 -3.49 17.95
N ARG A 81 12.98 -3.67 17.17
CA ARG A 81 12.58 -4.97 16.66
C ARG A 81 13.33 -5.29 15.39
N ALA A 82 13.79 -6.53 15.26
CA ALA A 82 14.33 -7.08 14.03
C ALA A 82 13.45 -8.26 13.58
N ILE A 83 13.13 -8.30 12.29
CA ILE A 83 12.41 -9.41 11.65
C ILE A 83 13.19 -9.87 10.40
N PRO A 84 13.13 -11.15 10.03
CA PRO A 84 13.75 -11.61 8.79
C PRO A 84 13.18 -10.87 7.59
N CYS A 85 14.03 -10.60 6.61
CA CYS A 85 13.57 -10.08 5.33
C CYS A 85 12.53 -11.02 4.71
N PHE A 86 11.54 -10.45 4.03
CA PHE A 86 10.52 -11.23 3.32
C PHE A 86 11.14 -12.04 2.18
N GLU A 87 10.64 -13.26 1.96
CA GLU A 87 11.09 -14.08 0.82
C GLU A 87 10.58 -13.55 -0.52
N GLU A 88 9.38 -12.95 -0.51
CA GLU A 88 8.72 -12.42 -1.71
C GLU A 88 7.93 -11.14 -1.40
N PHE A 89 8.09 -10.15 -2.28
CA PHE A 89 7.28 -8.93 -2.30
C PHE A 89 7.03 -8.45 -3.73
N ASN A 90 5.74 -8.34 -4.09
CA ASN A 90 5.26 -7.90 -5.40
C ASN A 90 5.83 -8.71 -6.59
N GLY A 91 5.96 -10.02 -6.42
CA GLY A 91 6.50 -10.96 -7.41
C GLY A 91 8.02 -10.99 -7.49
N ILE A 92 8.72 -10.26 -6.62
CA ILE A 92 10.19 -10.26 -6.55
C ILE A 92 10.61 -11.11 -5.34
N TYR A 93 11.48 -12.08 -5.59
CA TYR A 93 12.08 -12.90 -4.55
C TYR A 93 13.33 -12.24 -3.98
N TYR A 94 13.47 -12.25 -2.66
CA TYR A 94 14.61 -11.73 -1.91
C TYR A 94 15.23 -12.88 -1.12
N ASN A 95 16.54 -13.06 -1.28
CA ASN A 95 17.30 -14.09 -0.57
C ASN A 95 18.36 -13.44 0.33
N SER A 96 17.94 -12.43 1.10
CA SER A 96 18.82 -11.76 2.06
C SER A 96 18.77 -12.49 3.40
N PRO A 97 19.90 -12.93 3.97
CA PRO A 97 19.96 -13.47 5.32
C PRO A 97 19.87 -12.38 6.40
N GLU A 98 19.76 -11.12 6.00
CA GLU A 98 19.67 -9.97 6.89
C GLU A 98 18.27 -9.77 7.46
N ASN A 99 18.14 -8.81 8.37
CA ASN A 99 16.87 -8.46 8.99
C ASN A 99 16.45 -7.03 8.64
N ALA A 100 15.14 -6.82 8.54
CA ALA A 100 14.54 -5.51 8.59
C ALA A 100 14.43 -5.06 10.06
N THR A 101 14.51 -3.76 10.32
CA THR A 101 14.41 -3.22 11.68
C THR A 101 13.37 -2.11 11.81
N LEU A 102 12.75 -2.01 12.99
CA LEU A 102 11.83 -0.93 13.34
C LEU A 102 12.00 -0.61 14.83
N TYR A 103 12.10 0.69 15.14
CA TYR A 103 12.28 1.16 16.51
C TYR A 103 10.94 1.45 17.19
N CYS A 104 10.79 0.99 18.43
CA CYS A 104 9.69 1.32 19.32
C CYS A 104 10.15 2.41 20.29
N ASP A 105 9.52 3.58 20.26
CA ASP A 105 9.86 4.68 21.16
C ASP A 105 9.53 4.37 22.62
N SER A 106 10.17 5.10 23.53
CA SER A 106 9.97 4.96 24.99
C SER A 106 8.54 5.24 25.48
N ASN A 107 7.70 5.85 24.65
CA ASN A 107 6.30 6.14 24.90
C ASN A 107 5.34 5.06 24.37
N GLY A 108 5.85 3.94 23.83
CA GLY A 108 5.05 2.87 23.25
C GLY A 108 4.51 3.17 21.85
N THR A 109 5.10 4.13 21.13
CA THR A 109 4.73 4.39 19.72
C THR A 109 5.81 3.90 18.77
N TRP A 110 5.39 3.31 17.65
CA TRP A 110 6.32 2.95 16.60
C TRP A 110 6.92 4.18 15.93
N ASP A 111 8.19 4.08 15.56
CA ASP A 111 8.80 5.05 14.65
C ASP A 111 8.07 5.06 13.29
N SER A 112 8.20 6.19 12.62
CA SER A 112 7.57 6.53 11.36
C SER A 112 7.99 5.62 10.20
N LEU A 113 9.23 5.14 10.19
CA LEU A 113 9.84 4.42 9.08
C LEU A 113 10.52 3.13 9.55
N SER A 114 10.15 2.02 8.90
CA SER A 114 10.87 0.75 8.99
C SER A 114 12.09 0.76 8.06
N ASP A 115 13.19 0.18 8.53
CA ASP A 115 14.44 0.07 7.77
C ASP A 115 14.55 -1.31 7.11
N TYR A 116 14.40 -1.32 5.78
CA TYR A 116 14.57 -2.48 4.91
C TYR A 116 15.85 -2.40 4.06
N SER A 117 16.77 -1.48 4.35
CA SER A 117 17.97 -1.23 3.55
C SER A 117 18.81 -2.49 3.34
N LEU A 118 18.93 -3.33 4.38
CA LEU A 118 19.67 -4.59 4.32
C LEU A 118 18.94 -5.69 3.52
N CYS A 119 17.61 -5.62 3.41
CA CYS A 119 16.84 -6.56 2.59
C CYS A 119 17.06 -6.32 1.10
N LEU A 120 17.30 -5.08 0.69
CA LEU A 120 17.55 -4.71 -0.70
C LEU A 120 18.89 -5.21 -1.24
N ASN A 121 19.86 -5.52 -0.36
CA ASN A 121 21.19 -6.00 -0.75
C ASN A 121 21.19 -7.44 -1.25
N GLY A 122 20.16 -8.24 -0.91
CA GLY A 122 20.00 -9.64 -1.34
C GLY A 122 19.28 -9.80 -2.69
N VAL A 123 18.98 -8.71 -3.40
CA VAL A 123 18.40 -8.76 -4.74
C VAL A 123 19.45 -9.26 -5.72
N HIS A 124 19.51 -10.58 -5.91
CA HIS A 124 20.12 -11.14 -7.11
C HIS A 124 19.20 -10.79 -8.28
N PRO A 125 19.66 -10.06 -9.31
CA PRO A 125 18.86 -9.76 -10.48
C PRO A 125 18.78 -11.02 -11.37
N THR A 126 18.17 -12.09 -10.87
CA THR A 126 17.85 -13.27 -11.69
C THR A 126 16.53 -13.10 -12.42
N ASP A 127 15.64 -12.20 -11.98
CA ASP A 127 14.41 -11.87 -12.67
C ASP A 127 14.42 -10.44 -13.21
N SER A 128 15.28 -10.22 -14.22
CA SER A 128 15.25 -9.07 -15.12
C SER A 128 13.88 -8.83 -15.80
N ASN A 129 12.93 -9.75 -15.62
CA ASN A 129 11.62 -9.75 -16.25
C ASN A 129 10.61 -8.83 -15.54
N PHE A 130 10.72 -8.60 -14.22
CA PHE A 130 9.75 -7.74 -13.51
C PHE A 130 10.18 -6.26 -13.46
N ASN A 131 11.47 -5.97 -13.21
CA ASN A 131 12.00 -4.62 -13.40
C ASN A 131 11.80 -4.14 -14.84
N SER A 132 11.90 -5.05 -15.82
CA SER A 132 11.51 -4.75 -17.19
C SER A 132 10.00 -4.63 -17.34
N THR A 133 9.15 -5.44 -16.70
CA THR A 133 7.67 -5.30 -16.82
C THR A 133 7.12 -4.02 -16.19
N VAL A 134 7.54 -3.64 -14.98
CA VAL A 134 7.12 -2.38 -14.33
C VAL A 134 7.73 -1.17 -15.04
N GLY A 135 9.01 -1.24 -15.41
CA GLY A 135 9.67 -0.20 -16.20
C GLY A 135 9.03 -0.05 -17.59
N MET A 136 8.66 -1.15 -18.24
CA MET A 136 8.02 -1.18 -19.56
C MET A 136 6.57 -0.69 -19.46
N THR A 137 5.82 -1.05 -18.42
CA THR A 137 4.46 -0.55 -18.20
C THR A 137 4.47 0.96 -17.96
N ARG A 138 5.38 1.45 -17.11
CA ARG A 138 5.58 2.89 -16.87
C ARG A 138 5.99 3.64 -18.13
N THR A 139 6.87 3.04 -18.94
CA THR A 139 7.33 3.63 -20.21
C THR A 139 6.22 3.65 -21.25
N ILE A 140 5.49 2.55 -21.42
CA ILE A 140 4.33 2.47 -22.34
C ILE A 140 3.27 3.48 -21.93
N TYR A 141 2.96 3.58 -20.64
CA TYR A 141 2.02 4.58 -20.13
C TYR A 141 2.46 5.99 -20.49
N PHE A 142 3.72 6.35 -20.18
CA PHE A 142 4.26 7.68 -20.45
C PHE A 142 4.29 8.02 -21.95
N VAL A 143 4.70 7.07 -22.79
CA VAL A 143 4.73 7.23 -24.25
C VAL A 143 3.32 7.37 -24.82
N SER A 144 2.39 6.51 -24.41
CA SER A 144 1.00 6.53 -24.88
C SER A 144 0.28 7.82 -24.48
N TYR A 145 0.55 8.29 -23.27
CA TYR A 145 0.04 9.56 -22.77
C TYR A 145 0.59 10.74 -23.56
N SER A 146 1.92 10.79 -23.78
CA SER A 146 2.57 11.84 -24.56
C SER A 146 2.09 11.89 -26.01
N LEU A 147 1.93 10.73 -26.66
CA LEU A 147 1.41 10.62 -28.02
C LEU A 147 -0.04 11.12 -28.13
N SER A 148 -0.87 10.77 -27.15
CA SER A 148 -2.27 11.20 -27.09
C SER A 148 -2.38 12.71 -26.92
N LEU A 149 -1.60 13.30 -26.01
CA LEU A 149 -1.54 14.75 -25.83
C LEU A 149 -1.07 15.47 -27.09
N ALA A 150 -0.04 14.95 -27.77
CA ALA A 150 0.46 15.54 -29.01
C ALA A 150 -0.61 15.52 -30.12
N ALA A 151 -1.32 14.41 -30.28
CA ALA A 151 -2.40 14.29 -31.26
C ALA A 151 -3.56 15.26 -30.99
N VAL A 152 -3.99 15.37 -29.73
CA VAL A 152 -5.05 16.31 -29.32
C VAL A 152 -4.61 17.76 -29.54
N THR A 153 -3.35 18.09 -29.23
CA THR A 153 -2.79 19.43 -29.45
C THR A 153 -2.77 19.79 -30.93
N ILE A 154 -2.35 18.88 -31.80
CA ILE A 154 -2.35 19.09 -33.26
C ILE A 154 -3.78 19.26 -33.79
N ALA A 155 -4.73 18.45 -33.33
CA ALA A 155 -6.13 18.57 -33.73
C ALA A 155 -6.71 19.94 -33.35
N ILE A 156 -6.47 20.41 -32.12
CA ILE A 156 -6.88 21.75 -31.66
C ILE A 156 -6.22 22.84 -32.53
N ALA A 157 -4.92 22.74 -32.83
CA ALA A 157 -4.21 23.71 -33.65
C ALA A 157 -4.79 23.82 -35.07
N ILE A 158 -5.18 22.69 -35.68
CA ILE A 158 -5.85 22.66 -37.00
C ILE A 158 -7.21 23.36 -36.92
N PHE A 159 -8.05 23.05 -35.92
CA PHE A 159 -9.36 23.69 -35.77
C PHE A 159 -9.29 25.18 -35.49
N ILE A 160 -8.25 25.64 -34.79
CA ILE A 160 -8.04 27.07 -34.52
C ILE A 160 -7.53 27.80 -35.77
N THR A 161 -6.59 27.22 -36.54
CA THR A 161 -5.98 27.89 -37.70
C THR A 161 -6.90 27.95 -38.91
N PHE A 162 -7.65 26.88 -39.20
CA PHE A 162 -8.59 26.84 -40.32
C PHE A 162 -9.94 27.46 -39.94
N LYS A 163 -10.07 28.78 -40.14
CA LYS A 163 -11.30 29.55 -39.88
C LYS A 163 -12.55 29.01 -40.60
N ASP A 164 -12.39 28.41 -41.78
CA ASP A 164 -13.50 27.87 -42.59
C ASP A 164 -14.14 26.61 -41.99
N LEU A 165 -13.45 25.92 -41.07
CA LEU A 165 -13.97 24.75 -40.37
C LEU A 165 -14.74 25.10 -39.08
N ARG A 166 -14.81 26.39 -38.67
CA ARG A 166 -15.46 26.84 -37.43
C ARG A 166 -17.00 26.91 -37.55
N CYS A 167 -17.64 25.81 -37.89
CA CYS A 167 -19.09 25.64 -37.78
C CYS A 167 -19.52 25.36 -36.31
N LEU A 168 -20.78 25.61 -35.95
CA LEU A 168 -21.37 25.32 -34.62
C LEU A 168 -21.03 23.89 -34.12
N ARG A 169 -21.10 22.91 -35.03
CA ARG A 169 -20.75 21.50 -34.77
C ARG A 169 -19.26 21.30 -34.45
N ASN A 170 -18.36 22.02 -35.12
CA ASN A 170 -16.92 21.87 -34.91
C ASN A 170 -16.44 22.55 -33.61
N ASN A 171 -17.17 23.55 -33.14
CA ASN A 171 -16.90 24.22 -31.86
C ASN A 171 -17.20 23.29 -30.66
N ILE A 172 -18.25 22.45 -30.75
CA ILE A 172 -18.56 21.43 -29.74
C ILE A 172 -17.44 20.38 -29.65
N HIS A 173 -16.96 19.89 -30.80
CA HIS A 173 -15.84 18.93 -30.83
C HIS A 173 -14.55 19.52 -30.27
N THR A 174 -14.28 20.80 -30.55
CA THR A 174 -13.10 21.50 -30.02
C THR A 174 -13.19 21.69 -28.50
N ASN A 175 -14.36 22.08 -27.97
CA ASN A 175 -14.57 22.20 -26.52
C ASN A 175 -14.41 20.85 -25.80
N LEU A 176 -14.87 19.75 -26.39
CA LEU A 176 -14.70 18.41 -25.81
C LEU A 176 -13.23 17.96 -25.80
N LEU A 177 -12.47 18.25 -26.87
CA LEU A 177 -11.04 17.98 -26.94
C LEU A 177 -10.24 18.82 -25.93
N PHE A 178 -10.65 20.07 -25.70
CA PHE A 178 -10.05 20.94 -24.69
C PHE A 178 -10.27 20.42 -23.27
N THR A 179 -11.49 19.99 -22.94
CA THR A 179 -11.79 19.38 -21.64
C THR A 179 -10.96 18.11 -21.43
N TYR A 180 -10.78 17.28 -22.46
CA TYR A 180 -9.94 16.09 -22.38
C TYR A 180 -8.46 16.42 -22.14
N LEU A 181 -7.94 17.51 -22.70
CA LEU A 181 -6.56 17.95 -22.49
C LEU A 181 -6.31 18.58 -21.11
N PHE A 182 -7.33 19.20 -20.51
CA PHE A 182 -7.22 19.78 -19.15
C PHE A 182 -7.51 18.77 -18.03
N HIS A 183 -8.30 17.73 -18.32
CA HIS A 183 -8.66 16.71 -17.34
C HIS A 183 -7.68 15.53 -17.31
N ASN A 184 -7.00 15.24 -18.43
CA ASN A 184 -5.85 14.33 -18.42
C ASN A 184 -4.60 15.05 -17.97
#